data_AF-A0A7C4VHU9-F1
#
_entry.id   AF-A0A7C4VHU9-F1
#
_cell.length_a   1.000
_cell.length_b   1.000
_cell.length_c   1.000
_cell.angle_alpha   90.00
_cell.angle_beta   90.00
_cell.angle_gamma   90.00
#
_symmetry.space_group_name_H-M   'P 1'
#
loop_
_entity.id
_entity.type
_entity.pdbx_description
1 polymer ?
#
loop_
_entity_poly.entity_id
_entity_poly.type
_entity_poly.pdbx_seq_one_letter_code
_entity_poly.pdbx_strand_id
1 'polypeptide(L)'
;MMRELLIFLLGLLIGIGIGYFGESFVRPYVSSYSFPSTLTLTANTNSTTLTVGESITMKAILTTTIPSELSSLKSQLEQIALNNKPIVLEMKLENSTYWQIVDIKYTVFGVEEGSCTFTFTFQSSGTYAFKSVFEGDNILQPSESQQLTFVIS
;
A
#
# COMPACT_ATOMS: atom_id res chain seq x y z
N MET A 1 4.36 -20.01 46.54
CA MET A 1 3.38 -20.78 45.72
C MET A 1 2.09 -20.03 45.43
N MET A 2 1.25 -19.68 46.42
CA MET A 2 -0.06 -19.04 46.15
C MET A 2 0.04 -17.59 45.61
N ARG A 3 1.11 -16.87 45.97
CA ARG A 3 1.38 -15.47 45.58
C ARG A 3 1.93 -15.32 44.15
N GLU A 4 2.72 -16.28 43.66
CA GLU A 4 3.26 -16.24 42.29
C GLU A 4 2.19 -16.55 41.23
N LEU A 5 1.27 -17.47 41.55
CA LEU A 5 0.12 -17.79 40.70
C LEU A 5 -0.82 -16.59 40.51
N LEU A 6 -1.00 -15.79 41.57
CA LEU A 6 -1.84 -14.59 41.53
C LEU A 6 -1.26 -13.51 40.61
N ILE A 7 0.06 -13.31 40.63
CA ILE A 7 0.76 -12.33 39.78
C ILE A 7 0.70 -12.76 38.30
N PHE A 8 0.85 -14.05 38.02
CA PHE A 8 0.71 -14.59 36.66
C PHE A 8 -0.71 -14.41 36.11
N LEU A 9 -1.74 -14.69 36.90
CA LEU A 9 -3.15 -14.47 36.53
C LEU A 9 -3.45 -12.99 36.30
N LEU A 10 -2.90 -12.09 37.12
CA LEU A 10 -3.03 -10.63 36.91
C LEU A 10 -2.34 -10.16 35.62
N GLY A 11 -1.15 -10.68 35.32
CA GLY A 11 -0.43 -10.36 34.07
C GLY A 11 -1.18 -10.85 32.83
N LEU A 12 -1.80 -12.04 32.90
CA LEU A 12 -2.62 -12.59 31.82
C LEU A 12 -3.91 -11.80 31.62
N LEU A 13 -4.57 -11.38 32.71
CA LEU A 13 -5.77 -10.52 32.64
C LEU A 13 -5.48 -9.11 32.12
N ILE A 14 -4.31 -8.53 32.44
CA ILE A 14 -3.87 -7.24 31.89
C ILE A 14 -3.47 -7.39 30.42
N GLY A 15 -2.79 -8.48 30.03
CA GLY A 15 -2.43 -8.75 28.64
C GLY A 15 -3.65 -9.00 27.75
N ILE A 16 -4.61 -9.79 28.21
CA ILE A 16 -5.91 -9.97 27.55
C ILE A 16 -6.69 -8.66 27.57
N GLY A 17 -6.67 -7.90 28.67
CA GLY A 17 -7.26 -6.57 28.73
C GLY A 17 -6.70 -5.64 27.66
N ILE A 18 -5.38 -5.50 27.54
CA ILE A 18 -4.77 -4.61 26.54
C ILE A 18 -5.02 -5.12 25.10
N GLY A 19 -4.97 -6.43 24.85
CA GLY A 19 -5.30 -7.01 23.55
C GLY A 19 -6.77 -6.82 23.17
N TYR A 20 -7.69 -7.06 24.10
CA TYR A 20 -9.13 -6.93 23.90
C TYR A 20 -9.58 -5.47 23.87
N PHE A 21 -8.93 -4.57 24.62
CA PHE A 21 -9.16 -3.13 24.54
C PHE A 21 -8.57 -2.54 23.26
N GLY A 22 -7.42 -3.05 22.77
CA GLY A 22 -6.90 -2.72 21.45
C GLY A 22 -7.90 -3.09 20.33
N GLU A 23 -8.56 -4.24 20.43
CA GLU A 23 -9.59 -4.64 19.47
C GLU A 23 -10.96 -3.96 19.69
N SER A 24 -11.35 -3.65 20.94
CA SER A 24 -12.69 -3.16 21.29
C SER A 24 -12.81 -1.63 21.38
N PHE A 25 -11.74 -0.89 21.61
CA PHE A 25 -11.74 0.59 21.52
C PHE A 25 -11.42 1.08 20.12
N VAL A 26 -10.67 0.31 19.31
CA VAL A 26 -10.40 0.69 17.92
C VAL A 26 -11.62 0.38 17.03
N ARG A 27 -12.35 -0.72 17.27
CA ARG A 27 -13.51 -1.14 16.45
C ARG A 27 -14.68 -0.13 16.34
N PRO A 28 -15.12 0.58 17.39
CA PRO A 28 -16.22 1.54 17.28
C PRO A 28 -15.80 2.86 16.61
N TYR A 29 -14.49 3.15 16.51
CA TYR A 29 -13.97 4.35 15.84
C TYR A 29 -13.52 4.08 14.40
N VAL A 30 -13.18 2.83 14.03
CA VAL A 30 -12.79 2.43 12.67
C VAL A 30 -13.94 1.90 11.80
N SER A 31 -15.18 1.77 12.30
CA SER A 31 -16.30 1.40 11.42
C SER A 31 -16.70 2.51 10.44
N SER A 32 -16.12 3.71 10.58
CA SER A 32 -16.47 4.88 9.75
C SER A 32 -15.27 5.73 9.33
N TYR A 33 -14.07 5.47 9.84
CA TYR A 33 -12.90 6.32 9.59
C TYR A 33 -11.76 5.50 8.99
N SER A 34 -11.71 5.50 7.66
CA SER A 34 -10.59 5.02 6.87
C SER A 34 -9.72 6.24 6.51
N PHE A 35 -8.42 6.15 6.78
CA PHE A 35 -7.50 7.25 6.50
C PHE A 35 -7.37 7.44 4.98
N PRO A 36 -7.32 8.70 4.51
CA PRO A 36 -7.06 8.96 3.11
C PRO A 36 -5.70 8.39 2.72
N SER A 37 -5.62 7.78 1.54
CA SER A 37 -4.37 7.27 0.97
C SER A 37 -4.04 8.00 -0.32
N THR A 38 -2.76 8.08 -0.65
CA THR A 38 -2.28 8.58 -1.94
C THR A 38 -1.33 7.57 -2.54
N LEU A 39 -1.57 7.20 -3.79
CA LEU A 39 -0.74 6.27 -4.54
C LEU A 39 -0.05 7.03 -5.68
N THR A 40 1.26 6.87 -5.77
CA THR A 40 2.06 7.44 -6.85
C THR A 40 2.84 6.35 -7.55
N LEU A 41 2.97 6.45 -8.86
CA LEU A 41 3.74 5.53 -9.69
C LEU A 41 4.81 6.33 -10.43
N THR A 42 6.05 5.90 -10.31
CA THR A 42 7.20 6.53 -10.99
C THR A 42 8.00 5.45 -11.70
N ALA A 43 8.54 5.76 -12.87
CA ALA A 43 9.44 4.87 -13.58
C ALA A 43 10.91 5.26 -13.33
N ASN A 44 11.81 4.30 -13.42
CA ASN A 44 13.25 4.51 -13.33
C ASN A 44 13.86 5.22 -14.57
N THR A 45 13.01 5.69 -15.49
CA THR A 45 13.40 6.39 -16.71
C THR A 45 12.54 7.62 -16.88
N ASN A 46 13.15 8.68 -17.42
CA ASN A 46 12.45 9.88 -17.86
C ASN A 46 12.05 9.81 -19.34
N SER A 47 12.48 8.78 -20.07
CA SER A 47 12.09 8.57 -21.45
C SER A 47 10.70 7.96 -21.53
N THR A 48 9.84 8.55 -22.35
CA THR A 48 8.56 7.95 -22.73
C THR A 48 8.67 7.07 -23.97
N THR A 49 9.86 6.99 -24.60
CA THR A 49 10.11 6.12 -25.76
C THR A 49 11.16 5.07 -25.42
N LEU A 50 10.85 3.80 -25.68
CA LEU A 50 11.70 2.64 -25.36
C LEU A 50 11.71 1.66 -26.53
N THR A 51 12.59 0.66 -26.46
CA THR A 51 12.72 -0.38 -27.50
C THR A 51 12.08 -1.70 -27.09
N VAL A 52 11.66 -2.50 -28.07
CA VAL A 52 11.19 -3.88 -27.81
C VAL A 52 12.30 -4.70 -27.13
N GLY A 53 11.94 -5.44 -26.09
CA GLY A 53 12.86 -6.21 -25.24
C GLY A 53 13.47 -5.40 -24.08
N GLU A 54 13.27 -4.09 -24.05
CA GLU A 54 13.69 -3.25 -22.94
C GLU A 54 12.79 -3.47 -21.72
N SER A 55 13.39 -3.41 -20.53
CA SER A 55 12.68 -3.55 -19.26
C SER A 55 12.65 -2.22 -18.52
N ILE A 56 11.48 -1.87 -18.01
CA ILE A 56 11.31 -0.74 -17.10
C ILE A 56 11.09 -1.23 -15.68
N THR A 57 11.54 -0.42 -14.73
CA THR A 57 11.25 -0.61 -13.32
C THR A 57 10.37 0.53 -12.84
N MET A 58 9.21 0.20 -12.28
CA MET A 58 8.26 1.17 -11.76
C MET A 58 8.16 1.03 -10.24
N LYS A 59 8.34 2.13 -9.51
CA LYS A 59 8.14 2.19 -8.05
C LYS A 59 6.77 2.78 -7.77
N ALA A 60 5.94 2.03 -7.06
CA ALA A 60 4.71 2.55 -6.47
C ALA A 60 4.97 2.95 -5.02
N ILE A 61 4.49 4.13 -4.63
CA ILE A 61 4.58 4.66 -3.26
C ILE A 61 3.18 4.96 -2.78
N LEU A 62 2.78 4.29 -1.71
CA LEU A 62 1.56 4.50 -0.95
C LEU A 62 1.88 5.32 0.30
N THR A 63 1.17 6.43 0.47
CA THR A 63 1.25 7.27 1.67
C THR A 63 -0.14 7.45 2.27
N THR A 64 -0.19 7.90 3.52
CA THR A 64 -1.44 8.25 4.20
C THR A 64 -1.25 9.52 5.02
N THR A 65 -2.34 10.23 5.30
CA THR A 65 -2.32 11.39 6.19
C THR A 65 -2.94 11.00 7.53
N ILE A 66 -2.11 10.88 8.56
CA ILE A 66 -2.58 10.65 9.93
C ILE A 66 -3.08 11.97 10.54
N PRO A 67 -4.30 12.01 11.11
CA PRO A 67 -4.82 13.20 11.78
C PRO A 67 -3.90 13.66 12.92
N SER A 68 -3.82 14.97 13.13
CA SER A 68 -2.90 15.58 14.10
C SER A 68 -3.20 15.16 15.55
N GLU A 69 -4.45 14.81 15.83
CA GLU A 69 -4.92 14.27 17.11
C GLU A 69 -4.24 12.93 17.47
N LEU A 70 -3.76 12.19 16.47
CA LEU A 70 -3.09 10.90 16.63
C LEU A 70 -1.56 11.00 16.41
N SER A 71 -1.01 12.22 16.38
CA SER A 71 0.41 12.48 16.10
C SER A 71 1.38 11.71 17.02
N SER A 72 1.01 11.48 18.28
CA SER A 72 1.81 10.70 19.23
C SER A 72 1.96 9.21 18.86
N LEU A 73 1.05 8.69 18.03
CA LEU A 73 1.04 7.32 17.54
C LEU A 73 1.37 7.21 16.05
N LYS A 74 1.67 8.34 15.37
CA LYS A 74 1.83 8.44 13.91
C LYS A 74 2.67 7.30 13.33
N SER A 75 3.90 7.14 13.82
CA SER A 75 4.84 6.14 13.27
C SER A 75 4.32 4.70 13.38
N GLN A 76 3.65 4.35 14.49
CA GLN A 76 3.08 3.01 14.69
C GLN A 76 1.88 2.79 13.78
N LEU A 77 1.02 3.82 13.65
CA LEU A 77 -0.15 3.78 12.78
C LEU A 77 0.26 3.67 11.31
N GLU A 78 1.26 4.42 10.87
CA GLU A 78 1.80 4.34 9.50
C GLU A 78 2.40 2.97 9.21
N GLN A 79 3.15 2.40 10.15
CA GLN A 79 3.70 1.05 9.96
C GLN A 79 2.59 0.01 9.78
N ILE A 80 1.52 0.07 10.58
CA ILE A 80 0.39 -0.85 10.48
C ILE A 80 -0.42 -0.59 9.20
N ALA A 81 -0.63 0.68 8.85
CA ALA A 81 -1.46 1.10 7.74
C ALA A 81 -0.77 0.91 6.37
N LEU A 82 0.55 1.00 6.28
CA LEU A 82 1.25 1.02 5.01
C LEU A 82 2.07 -0.24 4.73
N ASN A 83 2.30 -1.11 5.71
CA ASN A 83 3.05 -2.35 5.49
C ASN A 83 2.15 -3.45 4.91
N ASN A 84 2.71 -4.25 3.99
CA ASN A 84 2.08 -5.43 3.42
C ASN A 84 0.71 -5.16 2.77
N LYS A 85 0.57 -4.02 2.09
CA LYS A 85 -0.64 -3.64 1.35
C LYS A 85 -0.50 -4.08 -0.12
N PRO A 86 -1.50 -4.77 -0.68
CA PRO A 86 -1.44 -5.21 -2.07
C PRO A 86 -1.62 -4.00 -3.00
N ILE A 87 -0.66 -3.80 -3.90
CA ILE A 87 -0.73 -2.83 -4.99
C ILE A 87 -0.78 -3.61 -6.29
N VAL A 88 -1.79 -3.31 -7.11
CA VAL A 88 -1.99 -3.89 -8.43
C VAL A 88 -1.38 -2.97 -9.47
N LEU A 89 -0.54 -3.51 -10.34
CA LEU A 89 -0.11 -2.81 -11.54
C LEU A 89 -1.04 -3.20 -12.69
N GLU A 90 -1.68 -2.21 -13.28
CA GLU A 90 -2.53 -2.36 -14.45
C GLU A 90 -1.89 -1.74 -15.68
N MET A 91 -2.15 -2.35 -16.83
CA MET A 91 -1.70 -1.89 -18.13
C MET A 91 -2.84 -1.94 -19.14
N LYS A 92 -2.81 -1.03 -20.10
CA LYS A 92 -3.58 -1.14 -21.34
C LYS A 92 -2.74 -0.68 -22.53
N LEU A 93 -3.09 -1.18 -23.71
CA LEU A 93 -2.68 -0.56 -24.96
C LEU A 93 -3.48 0.73 -25.16
N GLU A 94 -2.88 1.75 -25.79
CA GLU A 94 -3.52 3.06 -26.04
C GLU A 94 -4.91 2.94 -26.67
N ASN A 95 -5.06 2.01 -27.61
CA ASN A 95 -6.31 1.76 -28.34
C ASN A 95 -7.28 0.79 -27.61
N SER A 96 -6.92 0.31 -26.42
CA SER A 96 -7.77 -0.55 -25.60
C SER A 96 -8.60 0.27 -24.60
N THR A 97 -9.85 -0.13 -24.42
CA THR A 97 -10.71 0.39 -23.34
C THR A 97 -10.51 -0.36 -22.02
N TYR A 98 -9.95 -1.57 -22.06
CA TYR A 98 -9.82 -2.45 -20.91
C TYR A 98 -8.41 -2.40 -20.31
N TRP A 99 -8.35 -2.21 -19.00
CA TRP A 99 -7.16 -2.42 -18.19
C TRP A 99 -6.97 -3.90 -17.90
N GLN A 100 -5.73 -4.34 -17.89
CA GLN A 100 -5.33 -5.71 -17.56
C GLN A 100 -4.38 -5.67 -16.37
N ILE A 101 -4.58 -6.58 -15.42
CA ILE A 101 -3.65 -6.78 -14.32
C ILE A 101 -2.38 -7.41 -14.89
N VAL A 102 -1.25 -6.75 -14.65
CA VAL A 102 0.08 -7.21 -15.07
C VAL A 102 0.81 -7.91 -13.94
N ASP A 103 0.76 -7.33 -12.74
CA ASP A 103 1.46 -7.84 -11.56
C ASP A 103 0.77 -7.33 -10.29
N ILE A 104 1.00 -8.02 -9.18
CA ILE A 104 0.55 -7.64 -7.84
C ILE A 104 1.74 -7.78 -6.91
N LYS A 105 2.01 -6.72 -6.14
CA LYS A 105 3.09 -6.69 -5.16
C LYS A 105 2.58 -6.13 -3.84
N TYR A 106 3.30 -6.45 -2.77
CA TYR A 106 2.99 -5.96 -1.43
C TYR A 106 3.96 -4.88 -1.05
N THR A 107 3.46 -3.81 -0.42
CA THR A 107 4.29 -2.74 0.09
C THR A 107 5.22 -3.23 1.19
N VAL A 108 6.45 -2.70 1.18
CA VAL A 108 7.38 -2.74 2.30
C VAL A 108 7.37 -1.35 2.93
N PHE A 109 7.15 -1.29 4.25
CA PHE A 109 7.17 -0.02 4.98
C PHE A 109 8.60 0.52 5.10
N GLY A 110 8.77 1.79 4.76
CA GLY A 110 9.98 2.58 4.92
C GLY A 110 9.79 3.71 5.93
N VAL A 111 10.34 4.89 5.64
CA VAL A 111 10.19 6.08 6.48
C VAL A 111 8.92 6.81 6.05
N GLU A 112 7.82 6.60 6.77
CA GLU A 112 6.50 7.24 6.54
C GLU A 112 5.82 6.87 5.20
N GLU A 113 6.31 5.86 4.48
CA GLU A 113 5.73 5.39 3.21
C GLU A 113 5.72 3.86 3.11
N GLY A 114 4.74 3.31 2.40
CA GLY A 114 4.76 1.92 1.92
C GLY A 114 5.15 1.91 0.45
N SER A 115 6.11 1.08 0.05
CA SER A 115 6.51 1.03 -1.36
C SER A 115 6.71 -0.37 -1.91
N CYS A 116 6.47 -0.53 -3.20
CA CYS A 116 6.79 -1.76 -3.93
C CYS A 116 7.33 -1.43 -5.32
N THR A 117 7.96 -2.41 -5.95
CA THR A 117 8.60 -2.25 -7.25
C THR A 117 8.12 -3.33 -8.21
N PHE A 118 7.78 -2.89 -9.42
CA PHE A 118 7.38 -3.72 -10.53
C PHE A 118 8.46 -3.66 -11.62
N THR A 119 8.68 -4.77 -12.30
CA THR A 119 9.54 -4.82 -13.48
C THR A 119 8.72 -5.36 -14.64
N PHE A 120 8.74 -4.65 -15.76
CA PHE A 120 8.00 -5.04 -16.95
C PHE A 120 8.88 -4.98 -18.18
N THR A 121 8.81 -6.01 -19.03
CA THR A 121 9.58 -6.12 -20.27
C THR A 121 8.64 -6.10 -21.47
N PHE A 122 8.83 -5.14 -22.37
CA PHE A 122 7.96 -5.00 -23.55
C PHE A 122 8.29 -6.07 -24.59
N GLN A 123 7.28 -6.86 -24.98
CA GLN A 123 7.44 -7.94 -25.97
C GLN A 123 7.08 -7.52 -27.40
N SER A 124 6.38 -6.38 -27.55
CA SER A 124 5.91 -5.87 -28.83
C SER A 124 5.90 -4.35 -28.84
N SER A 125 6.03 -3.78 -30.04
CA SER A 125 5.87 -2.35 -30.25
C SER A 125 4.43 -1.90 -30.00
N GLY A 126 4.26 -0.60 -29.74
CA GLY A 126 2.97 0.01 -29.45
C GLY A 126 3.04 1.02 -28.30
N THR A 127 1.93 1.68 -28.04
CA THR A 127 1.81 2.62 -26.92
C THR A 127 1.08 1.94 -25.77
N TYR A 128 1.71 1.93 -24.59
CA TYR A 128 1.22 1.29 -23.37
C TYR A 128 1.01 2.35 -22.30
N ALA A 129 -0.13 2.31 -21.64
CA ALA A 129 -0.42 3.10 -20.46
C ALA A 129 -0.42 2.18 -19.22
N PHE A 130 0.22 2.64 -18.15
CA PHE A 130 0.29 1.97 -16.86
C PHE A 130 -0.33 2.83 -15.77
N LYS A 131 -0.97 2.18 -14.81
CA LYS A 131 -1.34 2.79 -13.53
C LYS A 131 -1.20 1.76 -12.42
N SER A 132 -1.06 2.24 -11.19
CA SER A 132 -1.15 1.39 -10.01
C SER A 132 -2.45 1.66 -9.27
N VAL A 133 -3.02 0.61 -8.69
CA VAL A 133 -4.29 0.63 -7.98
C VAL A 133 -4.10 0.00 -6.60
N PHE A 134 -4.58 0.70 -5.59
CA PHE A 134 -4.79 0.17 -4.25
C PHE A 134 -6.31 0.15 -3.99
N GLU A 135 -6.88 -1.03 -3.78
CA GLU A 135 -8.34 -1.21 -3.62
C GLU A 135 -8.88 -0.69 -2.29
N GLY A 136 -8.00 -0.27 -1.38
CA GLY A 136 -8.39 0.11 -0.02
C GLY A 136 -8.53 -1.10 0.89
N ASP A 137 -8.63 -0.81 2.18
CA ASP A 137 -8.97 -1.79 3.21
C ASP A 137 -9.74 -1.10 4.36
N ASN A 138 -9.84 -1.78 5.50
CA ASN A 138 -10.51 -1.26 6.69
C ASN A 138 -9.74 -0.10 7.37
N ILE A 139 -8.53 0.22 6.94
CA ILE A 139 -7.66 1.26 7.52
C ILE A 139 -7.44 2.41 6.52
N LEU A 140 -7.23 2.10 5.24
CA LEU A 140 -6.90 3.05 4.19
C LEU A 140 -7.92 3.06 3.07
N GLN A 141 -8.23 4.26 2.56
CA GLN A 141 -9.15 4.44 1.44
C GLN A 141 -8.51 3.92 0.15
N PRO A 142 -9.31 3.48 -0.84
CA PRO A 142 -8.79 3.17 -2.17
C PRO A 142 -8.11 4.39 -2.81
N SER A 143 -7.08 4.14 -3.62
CA SER A 143 -6.42 5.18 -4.41
C SER A 143 -5.84 4.61 -5.70
N GLU A 144 -5.73 5.48 -6.70
CA GLU A 144 -5.10 5.18 -7.99
C GLU A 144 -3.99 6.19 -8.27
N SER A 145 -2.91 5.75 -8.90
CA SER A 145 -1.86 6.66 -9.35
C SER A 145 -2.25 7.41 -10.63
N GLN A 146 -1.48 8.45 -10.94
CA GLN A 146 -1.43 9.00 -12.29
C GLN A 146 -0.96 7.93 -13.29
N GLN A 147 -1.37 8.10 -14.55
CA GLN A 147 -0.98 7.21 -15.64
C GLN A 147 0.42 7.55 -16.15
N LEU A 148 1.19 6.51 -16.45
CA LEU A 148 2.45 6.61 -17.18
C LEU A 148 2.26 6.01 -18.58
N THR A 149 2.72 6.71 -19.61
CA THR A 149 2.61 6.25 -21.00
C THR A 149 3.99 6.05 -21.61
N PHE A 150 4.18 4.89 -22.25
CA PHE A 150 5.39 4.54 -22.98
C PHE A 150 5.07 4.15 -24.41
N VAL A 151 5.83 4.69 -25.36
CA VAL A 151 5.82 4.35 -26.78
C VAL A 151 6.99 3.39 -27.03
N ILE A 152 6.67 2.20 -27.53
CA ILE A 152 7.66 1.15 -27.81
C ILE A 152 7.85 1.05 -29.32
N SER A 153 9.07 1.29 -29.78
CA SER A 153 9.49 1.20 -31.18
C SER A 153 10.33 -0.04 -31.46
#